data_AF-A0A7C9U0R6-F1
#
_entry.id   AF-A0A7C9U0R6-F1
#
_cell.length_a   1.000
_cell.length_b   1.000
_cell.length_c   1.000
_cell.angle_alpha   90.00
_cell.angle_beta   90.00
_cell.angle_gamma   90.00
#
_symmetry.space_group_name_H-M   'P 1'
#
loop_
_entity.id
_entity.type
_entity.pdbx_description
1 polymer ?
#
loop_
_entity_poly.entity_id
_entity_poly.type
_entity_poly.pdbx_seq_one_letter_code
_entity_poly.pdbx_strand_id
1 'polypeptide(L)'
;MSGELANRNRAAKTLVFIDSGVDKNEFLAAGLIEGVEARTLDSSRDGMEQIATELQNYTALEGSPDAVHIISHGSPGRLYLGNTILSGETLERYRSQLEKWQVAEIVLYGCRVAAGIGAAFLERLSALTGAAIAASASITGSAAKGGNWNLEFSTGTAKTAPTLALKSEAIAAYSGTFNVLVVTSTANSGIGSLREAIANAEEGFQIIFDSSLANRTIVLSQQLEIDKDLTIDGSSAPGLTISGNNSTRIISLLARNDLTLRNLTFINGRTSQRGEAGAGGAILTGRLSNLTVENSEFNNNVAFGEG
;
A
#
# COMPACT_ATOMS: atom_id res chain seq x y z
N MET A 1 -17.26 0.23 -45.42
CA MET A 1 -15.98 -0.52 -45.29
C MET A 1 -14.73 0.37 -45.18
N SER A 2 -14.83 1.71 -45.17
CA SER A 2 -13.66 2.61 -45.11
C SER A 2 -13.32 3.17 -43.71
N GLY A 3 -14.18 2.99 -42.69
CA GLY A 3 -13.93 3.48 -41.32
C GLY A 3 -13.19 2.49 -40.41
N GLU A 4 -13.28 1.19 -40.69
CA GLU A 4 -12.76 0.12 -39.81
C GLU A 4 -11.27 -0.18 -40.02
N LEU A 5 -10.73 0.17 -41.20
CA LEU A 5 -9.32 0.05 -41.54
C LEU A 5 -8.47 1.24 -41.10
N ALA A 6 -9.09 2.41 -40.86
CA ALA A 6 -8.37 3.61 -40.41
C ALA A 6 -7.97 3.56 -38.92
N ASN A 7 -8.61 2.69 -38.12
CA ASN A 7 -8.40 2.63 -36.68
C ASN A 7 -7.35 1.60 -36.22
N ARG A 8 -6.67 0.91 -37.15
CA ARG A 8 -5.65 -0.11 -36.82
C ARG A 8 -4.20 0.38 -36.87
N ASN A 9 -3.97 1.66 -37.13
CA ASN A 9 -2.62 2.21 -37.35
C ASN A 9 -2.26 3.42 -36.46
N ARG A 10 -3.06 3.71 -35.43
CA ARG A 10 -2.67 4.67 -34.39
C ARG A 10 -1.94 3.91 -33.28
N ALA A 11 -0.80 4.44 -32.83
CA ALA A 11 -0.14 3.93 -31.63
C ALA A 11 -1.11 3.99 -30.44
N ALA A 12 -1.18 2.91 -29.66
CA ALA A 12 -1.99 2.86 -28.45
C ALA A 12 -1.51 3.93 -27.48
N LYS A 13 -2.45 4.68 -26.90
CA LYS A 13 -2.17 5.69 -25.90
C LYS A 13 -2.14 5.08 -24.52
N THR A 14 -0.99 5.20 -23.87
CA THR A 14 -0.80 4.68 -22.54
C THR A 14 -0.34 5.80 -21.61
N LEU A 15 -1.07 5.96 -20.51
CA LEU A 15 -0.71 6.88 -19.43
C LEU A 15 -0.34 6.08 -18.18
N VAL A 16 0.81 6.38 -17.59
CA VAL A 16 1.30 5.75 -16.37
C VAL A 16 1.24 6.73 -15.22
N PHE A 17 0.61 6.32 -14.14
CA PHE A 17 0.71 6.97 -12.84
C PHE A 17 1.70 6.20 -11.97
N ILE A 18 2.69 6.92 -11.42
CA ILE A 18 3.68 6.35 -10.51
C ILE A 18 3.51 7.05 -9.17
N ASP A 19 3.15 6.29 -8.14
CA ASP A 19 3.08 6.79 -6.78
C ASP A 19 4.48 7.17 -6.27
N SER A 20 4.64 8.38 -5.75
CA SER A 20 5.94 8.85 -5.24
C SER A 20 6.42 8.08 -4.00
N GLY A 21 5.51 7.42 -3.28
CA GLY A 21 5.84 6.53 -2.16
C GLY A 21 6.51 5.23 -2.57
N VAL A 22 6.54 4.89 -3.86
CA VAL A 22 7.26 3.71 -4.37
C VAL A 22 8.77 3.96 -4.39
N ASP A 23 9.51 3.02 -3.81
CA ASP A 23 10.96 2.99 -3.85
C ASP A 23 11.51 3.15 -5.28
N LYS A 24 12.46 4.07 -5.45
CA LYS A 24 13.12 4.34 -6.75
C LYS A 24 12.12 4.64 -7.88
N ASN A 25 11.07 5.41 -7.60
CA ASN A 25 10.09 5.84 -8.60
C ASN A 25 10.71 6.49 -9.85
N GLU A 26 11.81 7.25 -9.73
CA GLU A 26 12.52 7.86 -10.87
C GLU A 26 13.13 6.82 -11.80
N PHE A 27 13.63 5.71 -11.25
CA PHE A 27 14.14 4.59 -12.04
C PHE A 27 13.02 3.93 -12.84
N LEU A 28 11.84 3.77 -12.23
CA LEU A 28 10.67 3.22 -12.91
C LEU A 28 10.18 4.16 -14.02
N ALA A 29 10.16 5.48 -13.78
CA ALA A 29 9.80 6.48 -14.78
C ALA A 29 10.76 6.47 -15.98
N ALA A 30 12.07 6.40 -15.74
CA ALA A 30 13.08 6.30 -16.80
C ALA A 30 13.03 4.96 -17.55
N GLY A 31 12.49 3.92 -16.89
CA GLY A 31 12.36 2.56 -17.42
C GLY A 31 11.15 2.32 -18.31
N LEU A 32 10.30 3.33 -18.52
CA LEU A 32 9.10 3.20 -19.37
C LEU A 32 9.47 2.96 -20.83
N ILE A 33 8.62 2.23 -21.55
CA ILE A 33 8.75 2.01 -22.99
C ILE A 33 8.51 3.33 -23.76
N GLU A 34 8.98 3.40 -25.01
CA GLU A 34 8.81 4.60 -25.83
C GLU A 34 7.33 4.89 -26.14
N GLY A 35 6.98 6.17 -26.17
CA GLY A 35 5.61 6.63 -26.46
C GLY A 35 4.64 6.59 -25.27
N VAL A 36 5.09 6.13 -24.10
CA VAL A 36 4.30 6.16 -22.86
C VAL A 36 4.53 7.47 -22.11
N GLU A 37 3.44 8.10 -21.66
CA GLU A 37 3.50 9.27 -20.80
C GLU A 37 3.41 8.89 -19.33
N ALA A 38 4.16 9.59 -18.47
CA ALA A 38 4.16 9.37 -17.03
C ALA A 38 3.63 10.60 -16.28
N ARG A 39 2.96 10.36 -15.15
CA ARG A 39 2.61 11.35 -14.13
C ARG A 39 2.99 10.78 -12.76
N THR A 40 3.71 11.55 -11.96
CA THR A 40 4.04 11.16 -10.59
C THR A 40 2.95 11.66 -9.65
N LEU A 41 2.42 10.79 -8.80
CA LEU A 41 1.46 11.17 -7.77
C LEU A 41 2.19 11.69 -6.54
N ASP A 42 1.80 12.86 -6.06
CA ASP A 42 2.29 13.46 -4.82
C ASP A 42 1.74 12.69 -3.61
N SER A 43 2.65 12.23 -2.75
CA SER A 43 2.33 11.47 -1.53
C SER A 43 1.47 12.26 -0.54
N SER A 44 1.49 13.59 -0.59
CA SER A 44 0.78 14.47 0.34
C SER A 44 -0.67 14.78 -0.07
N ARG A 45 -1.10 14.32 -1.24
CA ARG A 45 -2.40 14.64 -1.84
C ARG A 45 -3.21 13.38 -2.10
N ASP A 46 -4.53 13.53 -2.25
CA ASP A 46 -5.40 12.41 -2.60
C ASP A 46 -5.03 11.89 -3.99
N GLY A 47 -4.56 10.64 -4.07
CA GLY A 47 -4.11 10.05 -5.33
C GLY A 47 -5.22 9.84 -6.35
N MET A 48 -6.46 9.60 -5.91
CA MET A 48 -7.60 9.41 -6.81
C MET A 48 -8.03 10.73 -7.45
N GLU A 49 -8.04 11.82 -6.68
CA GLU A 49 -8.31 13.16 -7.21
C GLU A 49 -7.23 13.60 -8.21
N GLN A 50 -5.96 13.28 -7.93
CA GLN A 50 -4.85 13.53 -8.85
C GLN A 50 -5.03 12.77 -10.17
N ILE A 51 -5.27 11.45 -10.12
CA ILE A 51 -5.50 10.63 -11.32
C ILE A 51 -6.71 11.16 -12.11
N ALA A 52 -7.83 11.46 -11.44
CA ALA A 52 -9.03 11.96 -12.10
C ALA A 52 -8.77 13.29 -12.83
N THR A 53 -8.04 14.21 -12.19
CA THR A 53 -7.66 15.50 -12.78
C THR A 53 -6.76 15.31 -14.00
N GLU A 54 -5.72 14.48 -13.88
CA GLU A 54 -4.79 14.22 -14.98
C GLU A 54 -5.47 13.51 -16.15
N LEU A 55 -6.36 12.55 -15.90
CA LEU A 55 -7.13 11.90 -16.96
C LEU A 55 -8.05 12.87 -17.70
N GLN A 56 -8.67 13.81 -16.97
CA GLN A 56 -9.49 14.85 -17.59
C GLN A 56 -8.65 15.76 -18.48
N ASN A 57 -7.49 16.21 -17.99
CA ASN A 57 -6.55 17.05 -18.75
C ASN A 57 -6.04 16.32 -19.99
N TYR A 58 -5.61 15.07 -19.84
CA TYR A 58 -5.14 14.23 -20.93
C TYR A 58 -6.22 14.03 -22.00
N THR A 59 -7.45 13.71 -21.57
CA THR A 59 -8.59 13.51 -22.48
C THR A 59 -8.93 14.79 -23.25
N ALA A 60 -8.82 15.96 -22.62
CA ALA A 60 -9.07 17.25 -23.28
C ALA A 60 -8.03 17.59 -24.36
N LEU A 61 -6.79 17.13 -24.21
CA LEU A 61 -5.68 17.43 -25.12
C LEU A 61 -5.53 16.38 -26.22
N GLU A 62 -5.49 15.10 -25.83
CA GLU A 62 -5.12 14.00 -26.72
C GLU A 62 -6.33 13.13 -27.09
N GLY A 63 -7.43 13.23 -26.34
CA GLY A 63 -8.53 12.25 -26.29
C GLY A 63 -8.20 11.10 -25.34
N SER A 64 -9.19 10.27 -25.00
CA SER A 64 -9.07 9.24 -23.97
C SER A 64 -7.89 8.26 -24.19
N PRO A 65 -7.19 7.82 -23.12
CA PRO A 65 -6.15 6.82 -23.21
C PRO A 65 -6.75 5.42 -23.41
N ASP A 66 -6.03 4.56 -24.12
CA ASP A 66 -6.41 3.16 -24.32
C ASP A 66 -6.12 2.35 -23.05
N ALA A 67 -4.99 2.61 -22.39
CA ALA A 67 -4.60 1.95 -21.15
C ALA A 67 -4.08 2.96 -20.11
N VAL A 68 -4.45 2.73 -18.86
CA VAL A 68 -3.89 3.41 -17.69
C VAL A 68 -3.14 2.42 -16.83
N HIS A 69 -1.87 2.70 -16.56
CA HIS A 69 -1.02 1.91 -15.70
C HIS A 69 -0.84 2.62 -14.37
N ILE A 70 -0.99 1.91 -13.25
CA ILE A 70 -0.83 2.49 -11.91
C ILE A 70 0.23 1.67 -11.16
N ILE A 71 1.38 2.29 -10.94
CA ILE A 71 2.49 1.74 -10.16
C ILE A 71 2.42 2.31 -8.75
N SER A 72 2.07 1.47 -7.79
CA SER A 72 1.91 1.87 -6.40
C SER A 72 2.20 0.71 -5.46
N HIS A 73 2.25 1.00 -4.16
CA HIS A 73 2.13 -0.03 -3.14
C HIS A 73 0.72 -0.63 -3.10
N GLY A 74 0.61 -1.84 -2.56
CA GLY A 74 -0.65 -2.57 -2.49
C GLY A 74 -0.69 -3.66 -1.43
N SER A 75 -1.91 -4.10 -1.13
CA SER A 75 -2.21 -5.29 -0.33
C SER A 75 -3.53 -5.90 -0.83
N PRO A 76 -3.94 -7.09 -0.37
CA PRO A 76 -5.24 -7.68 -0.74
C PRO A 76 -6.40 -6.68 -0.71
N GLY A 77 -6.97 -6.38 -1.88
CA GLY A 77 -8.10 -5.44 -2.05
C GLY A 77 -7.79 -3.96 -1.81
N ARG A 78 -6.52 -3.54 -1.89
CA ARG A 78 -6.11 -2.16 -1.59
C ARG A 78 -4.99 -1.64 -2.48
N LEU A 79 -5.12 -0.39 -2.89
CA LEU A 79 -4.04 0.42 -3.48
C LEU A 79 -3.75 1.61 -2.56
N TYR A 80 -2.48 1.91 -2.38
CA TYR A 80 -2.00 3.09 -1.67
C TYR A 80 -1.60 4.14 -2.72
N LEU A 81 -2.33 5.25 -2.79
CA LEU A 81 -2.22 6.27 -3.84
C LEU A 81 -2.21 7.67 -3.21
N GLY A 82 -1.05 8.31 -3.22
CA GLY A 82 -0.82 9.53 -2.48
C GLY A 82 -1.04 9.28 -0.98
N ASN A 83 -1.88 10.11 -0.35
CA ASN A 83 -2.32 9.92 1.03
C ASN A 83 -3.64 9.13 1.16
N THR A 84 -4.11 8.50 0.07
CA THR A 84 -5.39 7.80 -0.01
C THR A 84 -5.20 6.28 -0.11
N ILE A 85 -6.08 5.54 0.58
CA ILE A 85 -6.22 4.09 0.40
C ILE A 85 -7.47 3.83 -0.43
N LEU A 86 -7.31 3.38 -1.67
CA LEU A 86 -8.42 2.89 -2.49
C LEU A 86 -8.69 1.42 -2.16
N SER A 87 -9.90 1.11 -1.71
CA SER A 87 -10.33 -0.23 -1.29
C SER A 87 -11.83 -0.41 -1.52
N GLY A 88 -12.37 -1.61 -1.32
CA GLY A 88 -13.83 -1.84 -1.42
C GLY A 88 -14.69 -0.92 -0.56
N GLU A 89 -14.17 -0.41 0.56
CA GLU A 89 -14.88 0.49 1.47
C GLU A 89 -14.79 1.98 1.07
N THR A 90 -13.68 2.38 0.43
CA THR A 90 -13.46 3.78 0.01
C THR A 90 -13.85 4.04 -1.43
N LEU A 91 -13.88 3.00 -2.26
CA LEU A 91 -14.15 3.05 -3.69
C LEU A 91 -15.44 3.80 -4.04
N GLU A 92 -16.49 3.62 -3.24
CA GLU A 92 -17.80 4.24 -3.48
C GLU A 92 -17.75 5.77 -3.36
N ARG A 93 -16.84 6.32 -2.55
CA ARG A 93 -16.64 7.78 -2.43
C ARG A 93 -16.17 8.40 -3.73
N TYR A 94 -15.44 7.63 -4.55
CA TYR A 94 -14.89 8.05 -5.83
C TYR A 94 -15.76 7.68 -7.03
N ARG A 95 -16.95 7.09 -6.81
CA ARG A 95 -17.86 6.64 -7.89
C ARG A 95 -17.99 7.66 -9.03
N SER A 96 -18.37 8.89 -8.68
CA SER A 96 -18.67 9.94 -9.67
C SER A 96 -17.45 10.35 -10.50
N GLN A 97 -16.24 10.13 -9.99
CA GLN A 97 -14.98 10.35 -10.71
C GLN A 97 -14.67 9.13 -11.58
N LEU A 98 -14.76 7.93 -11.01
CA LEU A 98 -14.47 6.66 -11.68
C LEU A 98 -15.38 6.39 -12.89
N GLU A 99 -16.68 6.70 -12.78
CA GLU A 99 -17.65 6.56 -13.88
C GLU A 99 -17.34 7.49 -15.07
N LYS A 100 -16.47 8.50 -14.87
CA LYS A 100 -16.01 9.40 -15.94
C LYS A 100 -14.67 8.96 -16.53
N TRP A 101 -14.00 7.96 -15.96
CA TRP A 101 -12.74 7.45 -16.49
C TRP A 101 -13.05 6.69 -17.78
N GLN A 102 -12.92 7.37 -18.92
CA GLN A 102 -13.15 6.79 -20.25
C GLN A 102 -11.95 5.96 -20.71
N VAL A 103 -11.56 4.95 -19.93
CA VAL A 103 -10.35 4.13 -20.18
C VAL A 103 -10.78 2.71 -20.53
N ALA A 104 -10.14 2.10 -21.52
CA ALA A 104 -10.47 0.73 -21.91
C ALA A 104 -9.83 -0.31 -20.97
N GLU A 105 -8.60 -0.06 -20.53
CA GLU A 105 -7.83 -0.97 -19.66
C GLU A 105 -7.14 -0.24 -18.50
N ILE A 106 -7.17 -0.84 -17.31
CA ILE A 106 -6.42 -0.40 -16.14
C ILE A 106 -5.49 -1.53 -15.68
N VAL A 107 -4.20 -1.23 -15.60
CA VAL A 107 -3.15 -2.17 -15.19
C VAL A 107 -2.58 -1.77 -13.84
N LEU A 108 -2.74 -2.62 -12.83
CA LEU A 108 -2.41 -2.34 -11.43
C LEU A 108 -1.21 -3.18 -10.98
N TYR A 109 -0.10 -2.51 -10.67
CA TYR A 109 1.13 -3.18 -10.25
C TYR A 109 1.22 -3.43 -8.74
N GLY A 110 0.32 -2.89 -7.91
CA GLY A 110 0.40 -3.02 -6.46
C GLY A 110 0.50 -4.47 -5.98
N CYS A 111 1.35 -4.71 -4.97
CA CYS A 111 1.54 -6.05 -4.40
C CYS A 111 0.21 -6.66 -3.99
N ARG A 112 -0.09 -7.86 -4.52
CA ARG A 112 -1.20 -8.72 -4.07
C ARG A 112 -2.57 -8.05 -4.05
N VAL A 113 -2.78 -6.98 -4.82
CA VAL A 113 -4.05 -6.25 -4.88
C VAL A 113 -5.21 -7.19 -5.21
N ALA A 114 -4.96 -8.19 -6.06
CA ALA A 114 -5.95 -9.19 -6.47
C ALA A 114 -6.07 -10.41 -5.54
N ALA A 115 -5.21 -10.56 -4.54
CA ALA A 115 -5.25 -11.72 -3.64
C ALA A 115 -6.45 -11.66 -2.68
N GLY A 116 -6.98 -12.84 -2.31
CA GLY A 116 -8.06 -12.97 -1.33
C GLY A 116 -9.29 -12.12 -1.67
N ILE A 117 -9.61 -11.13 -0.82
CA ILE A 117 -10.73 -10.19 -1.02
C ILE A 117 -10.54 -9.27 -2.25
N GLY A 118 -9.33 -9.26 -2.82
CA GLY A 118 -8.94 -8.42 -3.95
C GLY A 118 -9.80 -8.59 -5.20
N ALA A 119 -10.19 -9.83 -5.53
CA ALA A 119 -11.02 -10.08 -6.70
C ALA A 119 -12.34 -9.30 -6.67
N ALA A 120 -13.04 -9.28 -5.53
CA ALA A 120 -14.30 -8.55 -5.40
C ALA A 120 -14.12 -7.02 -5.50
N PHE A 121 -13.01 -6.51 -4.94
CA PHE A 121 -12.63 -5.10 -5.08
C PHE A 121 -12.38 -4.72 -6.54
N LEU A 122 -11.63 -5.54 -7.27
CA LEU A 122 -11.28 -5.28 -8.66
C LEU A 122 -12.47 -5.44 -9.61
N GLU A 123 -13.35 -6.43 -9.39
CA GLU A 123 -14.62 -6.55 -10.12
C GLU A 123 -15.49 -5.28 -9.94
N ARG A 124 -15.56 -4.76 -8.71
CA ARG A 124 -16.29 -3.51 -8.46
C ARG A 124 -15.63 -2.31 -9.13
N LEU A 125 -14.30 -2.20 -9.10
CA LEU A 125 -13.58 -1.13 -9.78
C LEU A 125 -13.79 -1.19 -11.30
N SER A 126 -13.77 -2.40 -11.88
CA SER A 126 -14.05 -2.64 -13.30
C SER A 126 -15.49 -2.23 -13.66
N ALA A 127 -16.46 -2.59 -12.83
CA ALA A 127 -17.86 -2.19 -13.04
C ALA A 127 -18.09 -0.67 -12.96
N LEU A 128 -17.35 0.06 -12.12
CA LEU A 128 -17.47 1.51 -11.99
C LEU A 128 -16.80 2.27 -13.13
N THR A 129 -15.63 1.81 -13.57
CA THR A 129 -14.86 2.47 -14.63
C THR A 129 -15.28 2.03 -16.03
N GLY A 130 -15.90 0.86 -16.15
CA GLY A 130 -16.13 0.18 -17.43
C GLY A 130 -14.86 -0.41 -18.05
N ALA A 131 -13.70 -0.28 -17.40
CA ALA A 131 -12.42 -0.76 -17.91
C ALA A 131 -12.21 -2.26 -17.62
N ALA A 132 -11.53 -2.95 -18.51
CA ALA A 132 -10.87 -4.20 -18.17
C ALA A 132 -9.75 -3.92 -17.16
N ILE A 133 -9.57 -4.80 -16.18
CA ILE A 133 -8.54 -4.62 -15.15
C ILE A 133 -7.60 -5.79 -15.16
N ALA A 134 -6.29 -5.53 -15.17
CA ALA A 134 -5.26 -6.50 -14.87
C ALA A 134 -4.51 -6.13 -13.59
N ALA A 135 -4.26 -7.09 -12.69
CA ALA A 135 -3.64 -6.81 -11.41
C ALA A 135 -2.81 -7.99 -10.88
N SER A 136 -1.85 -7.70 -10.01
CA SER A 136 -1.05 -8.73 -9.35
C SER A 136 -1.77 -9.37 -8.16
N ALA A 137 -1.69 -10.69 -8.05
CA ALA A 137 -2.07 -11.48 -6.89
C ALA A 137 -0.86 -11.94 -6.06
N SER A 138 0.37 -11.60 -6.50
CA SER A 138 1.63 -11.96 -5.84
C SER A 138 2.44 -10.72 -5.46
N ILE A 139 3.64 -10.91 -4.88
CA ILE A 139 4.55 -9.79 -4.59
C ILE A 139 5.04 -9.24 -5.93
N THR A 140 4.84 -7.94 -6.17
CA THR A 140 5.32 -7.28 -7.38
C THR A 140 6.71 -6.69 -7.17
N GLY A 141 7.61 -6.90 -8.14
CA GLY A 141 8.95 -6.31 -8.18
C GLY A 141 10.07 -7.34 -8.28
N SER A 142 11.13 -7.13 -7.51
CA SER A 142 12.39 -7.87 -7.65
C SER A 142 12.26 -9.36 -7.32
N ALA A 143 12.68 -10.22 -8.26
CA ALA A 143 12.78 -11.66 -8.05
C ALA A 143 13.73 -12.05 -6.92
N ALA A 144 14.79 -11.27 -6.68
CA ALA A 144 15.71 -11.49 -5.57
C ALA A 144 15.05 -11.30 -4.19
N LYS A 145 13.90 -10.63 -4.13
CA LYS A 145 13.08 -10.43 -2.93
C LYS A 145 11.77 -11.22 -2.98
N GLY A 146 11.69 -12.26 -3.82
CA GLY A 146 10.50 -13.11 -3.97
C GLY A 146 9.36 -12.49 -4.80
N GLY A 147 9.60 -11.35 -5.44
CA GLY A 147 8.63 -10.69 -6.31
C GLY A 147 8.68 -11.16 -7.77
N ASN A 148 7.68 -10.77 -8.55
CA ASN A 148 7.69 -10.89 -10.00
C ASN A 148 6.86 -9.74 -10.62
N TRP A 149 6.64 -9.73 -11.92
CA TRP A 149 5.86 -8.69 -12.61
C TRP A 149 4.62 -9.26 -13.31
N ASN A 150 4.18 -10.45 -12.89
CA ASN A 150 3.01 -11.10 -13.43
C ASN A 150 1.74 -10.42 -12.91
N LEU A 151 0.71 -10.45 -13.74
CA LEU A 151 -0.62 -9.93 -13.46
C LEU A 151 -1.58 -11.11 -13.56
N GLU A 152 -1.75 -11.81 -12.44
CA GLU A 152 -2.46 -13.10 -12.39
C GLU A 152 -3.98 -12.95 -12.41
N PHE A 153 -4.49 -11.73 -12.22
CA PHE A 153 -5.91 -11.42 -12.27
C PHE A 153 -6.24 -10.54 -13.48
N SER A 154 -7.38 -10.84 -14.12
CA SER A 154 -7.93 -10.03 -15.21
C SER A 154 -9.46 -9.99 -15.19
N THR A 155 -10.08 -8.83 -15.39
CA THR A 155 -11.52 -8.70 -15.75
C THR A 155 -11.68 -8.45 -17.26
N GLY A 156 -12.89 -8.68 -17.78
CA GLY A 156 -13.23 -8.43 -19.19
C GLY A 156 -13.15 -9.66 -20.10
N THR A 157 -13.55 -9.50 -21.37
CA THR A 157 -13.74 -10.59 -22.34
C THR A 157 -12.47 -10.98 -23.10
N ALA A 158 -11.42 -10.16 -23.08
CA ALA A 158 -10.15 -10.45 -23.72
C ALA A 158 -9.12 -10.95 -22.69
N LYS A 159 -8.91 -12.28 -22.64
CA LYS A 159 -7.85 -12.94 -21.84
C LYS A 159 -6.44 -12.77 -22.43
N THR A 160 -6.15 -11.65 -23.06
CA THR A 160 -4.78 -11.33 -23.50
C THR A 160 -4.06 -10.64 -22.36
N ALA A 161 -2.87 -11.11 -22.01
CA ALA A 161 -2.04 -10.43 -21.01
C ALA A 161 -1.79 -8.98 -21.46
N PRO A 162 -1.94 -7.99 -20.56
CA PRO A 162 -1.72 -6.60 -20.91
C PRO A 162 -0.25 -6.38 -21.31
N THR A 163 -0.02 -5.40 -22.18
CA THR A 163 1.36 -4.98 -22.49
C THR A 163 1.88 -4.19 -21.31
N LEU A 164 3.00 -4.59 -20.71
CA LEU A 164 3.59 -3.84 -19.60
C LEU A 164 4.14 -2.49 -20.08
N ALA A 165 3.99 -1.45 -19.25
CA ALA A 165 4.49 -0.11 -19.58
C ALA A 165 6.01 0.06 -19.36
N LEU A 166 6.69 -0.93 -18.79
CA LEU A 166 8.12 -0.91 -18.49
C LEU A 166 8.92 -1.76 -19.48
N LYS A 167 10.11 -1.28 -19.84
CA LYS A 167 11.11 -2.03 -20.62
C LYS A 167 11.55 -3.29 -19.86
N SER A 168 11.88 -4.34 -20.59
CA SER A 168 12.41 -5.60 -20.03
C SER A 168 13.64 -5.39 -19.16
N GLU A 169 14.53 -4.47 -19.54
CA GLU A 169 15.77 -4.18 -18.82
C GLU A 169 15.46 -3.48 -17.48
N ALA A 170 14.47 -2.59 -17.46
CA ALA A 170 14.04 -1.90 -16.25
C ALA A 170 13.40 -2.88 -15.25
N ILE A 171 12.53 -3.77 -15.76
CA ILE A 171 11.92 -4.86 -14.99
C ILE A 171 12.98 -5.74 -14.34
N ALA A 172 14.01 -6.14 -15.10
CA ALA A 172 15.09 -7.00 -14.62
C ALA A 172 16.02 -6.31 -13.59
N ALA A 173 16.25 -5.00 -13.76
CA ALA A 173 17.16 -4.24 -12.91
C ALA A 173 16.49 -3.62 -11.66
N TYR A 174 15.16 -3.58 -11.59
CA TYR A 174 14.45 -3.06 -10.42
C TYR A 174 14.70 -3.94 -9.18
N SER A 175 15.25 -3.33 -8.14
CA SER A 175 15.65 -4.03 -6.90
C SER A 175 14.64 -3.89 -5.74
N GLY A 176 13.56 -3.15 -5.96
CA GLY A 176 12.52 -2.91 -4.96
C GLY A 176 11.37 -3.92 -5.06
N THR A 177 10.44 -3.83 -4.12
CA THR A 177 9.16 -4.55 -4.11
C THR A 177 8.07 -3.59 -3.67
N PHE A 178 6.81 -3.87 -4.02
CA PHE A 178 5.70 -2.95 -3.72
C PHE A 178 4.93 -3.33 -2.44
N ASN A 179 5.56 -4.02 -1.50
CA ASN A 179 4.96 -4.58 -0.27
C ASN A 179 5.08 -3.67 0.97
N VAL A 180 4.88 -2.37 0.78
CA VAL A 180 4.84 -1.39 1.87
C VAL A 180 3.38 -1.05 2.17
N LEU A 181 3.01 -1.03 3.45
CA LEU A 181 1.70 -0.56 3.92
C LEU A 181 1.86 0.80 4.58
N VAL A 182 0.99 1.74 4.22
CA VAL A 182 1.02 3.10 4.75
C VAL A 182 -0.11 3.27 5.77
N VAL A 183 0.25 3.67 6.99
CA VAL A 183 -0.70 4.10 8.02
C VAL A 183 -1.01 5.57 7.81
N THR A 184 -2.29 5.90 7.64
CA THR A 184 -2.77 7.26 7.32
C THR A 184 -3.66 7.86 8.42
N SER A 185 -3.91 7.12 9.50
CA SER A 185 -4.85 7.53 10.57
C SER A 185 -4.31 7.24 11.96
N THR A 186 -4.62 8.12 12.91
CA THR A 186 -4.36 7.92 14.35
C THR A 186 -5.44 7.11 15.06
N ALA A 187 -6.46 6.64 14.35
CA ALA A 187 -7.52 5.83 14.92
C ALA A 187 -6.96 4.49 15.47
N ASN A 188 -7.56 3.98 16.55
CA ASN A 188 -7.18 2.70 17.14
C ASN A 188 -7.43 1.50 16.20
N SER A 189 -8.40 1.61 15.30
CA SER A 189 -8.84 0.55 14.38
C SER A 189 -9.54 1.13 13.16
N GLY A 190 -9.74 0.31 12.14
CA GLY A 190 -10.39 0.68 10.88
C GLY A 190 -9.40 1.19 9.83
N ILE A 191 -9.93 1.66 8.70
CA ILE A 191 -9.13 2.06 7.54
C ILE A 191 -8.04 3.07 7.88
N GLY A 192 -6.82 2.73 7.46
CA GLY A 192 -5.64 3.56 7.61
C GLY A 192 -5.02 3.52 9.01
N SER A 193 -5.56 2.73 9.95
CA SER A 193 -4.97 2.57 11.29
C SER A 193 -3.78 1.61 11.28
N LEU A 194 -2.87 1.78 12.26
CA LEU A 194 -1.75 0.86 12.46
C LEU A 194 -2.21 -0.59 12.71
N ARG A 195 -3.29 -0.77 13.48
CA ARG A 195 -3.86 -2.10 13.76
C ARG A 195 -4.29 -2.80 12.48
N GLU A 196 -4.93 -2.06 11.58
CA GLU A 196 -5.36 -2.58 10.30
C GLU A 196 -4.17 -2.88 9.38
N ALA A 197 -3.15 -2.03 9.36
CA ALA A 197 -1.93 -2.30 8.61
C ALA A 197 -1.24 -3.60 9.10
N ILE A 198 -1.15 -3.83 10.41
CA ILE A 198 -0.63 -5.09 10.98
C ILE A 198 -1.47 -6.30 10.55
N ALA A 199 -2.80 -6.16 10.56
CA ALA A 199 -3.69 -7.24 10.13
C ALA A 199 -3.50 -7.61 8.65
N ASN A 200 -3.27 -6.62 7.77
CA ASN A 200 -3.08 -6.84 6.34
C ASN A 200 -1.63 -7.15 5.94
N ALA A 201 -0.67 -6.96 6.85
CA ALA A 201 0.73 -7.29 6.60
C ALA A 201 0.92 -8.80 6.42
N GLU A 202 1.81 -9.15 5.51
CA GLU A 202 2.34 -10.50 5.34
C GLU A 202 3.85 -10.51 5.54
N GLU A 203 4.44 -11.69 5.56
CA GLU A 203 5.87 -11.86 5.77
C GLU A 203 6.69 -11.00 4.77
N GLY A 204 7.66 -10.26 5.32
CA GLY A 204 8.52 -9.36 4.55
C GLY A 204 7.90 -8.00 4.22
N PHE A 205 6.66 -7.71 4.62
CA PHE A 205 6.06 -6.38 4.45
C PHE A 205 6.70 -5.37 5.42
N GLN A 206 6.72 -4.12 5.00
CA GLN A 206 7.07 -2.98 5.85
C GLN A 206 5.84 -2.12 6.10
N ILE A 207 5.67 -1.66 7.34
CA ILE A 207 4.69 -0.64 7.68
C ILE A 207 5.41 0.69 7.87
N ILE A 208 4.97 1.70 7.14
CA ILE A 208 5.39 3.09 7.30
C ILE A 208 4.18 3.97 7.65
N PHE A 209 4.45 5.23 7.96
CA PHE A 209 3.41 6.20 8.32
C PHE A 209 3.42 7.36 7.35
N ASP A 210 2.23 7.80 6.97
CA ASP A 210 2.05 9.01 6.18
C ASP A 210 2.60 10.22 6.93
N SER A 211 3.21 11.14 6.18
CA SER A 211 3.86 12.33 6.75
C SER A 211 2.92 13.25 7.54
N SER A 212 1.61 13.22 7.24
CA SER A 212 0.59 13.95 8.00
C SER A 212 0.47 13.48 9.46
N LEU A 213 1.04 12.30 9.80
CA LEU A 213 1.06 11.76 11.15
C LEU A 213 2.26 12.26 11.98
N ALA A 214 3.14 13.10 11.45
CA ALA A 214 4.23 13.70 12.21
C ALA A 214 3.73 14.41 13.48
N ASN A 215 4.41 14.18 14.61
CA ASN A 215 4.06 14.67 15.95
C ASN A 215 2.65 14.28 16.45
N ARG A 216 1.99 13.31 15.81
CA ARG A 216 0.68 12.82 16.26
C ARG A 216 0.85 11.69 17.29
N THR A 217 -0.24 11.36 17.98
CA THR A 217 -0.30 10.21 18.89
C THR A 217 -1.38 9.25 18.43
N ILE A 218 -1.01 7.98 18.21
CA ILE A 218 -1.92 6.86 18.08
C ILE A 218 -2.25 6.36 19.48
N VAL A 219 -3.49 6.56 19.93
CA VAL A 219 -3.95 6.15 21.26
C VAL A 219 -4.64 4.79 21.15
N LEU A 220 -4.09 3.78 21.81
CA LEU A 220 -4.59 2.42 21.79
C LEU A 220 -5.63 2.20 22.89
N SER A 221 -6.72 1.51 22.54
CA SER A 221 -7.68 0.98 23.51
C SER A 221 -7.40 -0.49 23.88
N GLN A 222 -6.56 -1.16 23.09
CA GLN A 222 -6.14 -2.54 23.28
C GLN A 222 -4.76 -2.75 22.65
N GLN A 223 -3.99 -3.71 23.13
CA GLN A 223 -2.66 -4.01 22.60
C GLN A 223 -2.68 -4.34 21.10
N LEU A 224 -1.57 -4.10 20.42
CA LEU A 224 -1.31 -4.58 19.06
C LEU A 224 -0.70 -5.97 19.17
N GLU A 225 -1.38 -6.97 18.62
CA GLU A 225 -0.83 -8.33 18.52
C GLU A 225 -0.12 -8.46 17.18
N ILE A 226 1.12 -8.97 17.21
CA ILE A 226 1.95 -9.18 16.02
C ILE A 226 2.37 -10.64 16.02
N ASP A 227 1.93 -11.37 14.99
CA ASP A 227 2.06 -12.82 14.82
C ASP A 227 2.87 -13.20 13.58
N LYS A 228 3.67 -12.25 13.07
CA LYS A 228 4.45 -12.37 11.84
C LYS A 228 5.69 -11.49 11.89
N ASP A 229 6.66 -11.79 11.04
CA ASP A 229 7.84 -10.96 10.85
C ASP A 229 7.46 -9.62 10.24
N LEU A 230 7.91 -8.53 10.86
CA LEU A 230 7.47 -7.20 10.49
C LEU A 230 8.52 -6.13 10.78
N THR A 231 8.62 -5.16 9.88
CA THR A 231 9.29 -3.88 10.15
C THR A 231 8.26 -2.77 10.23
N ILE A 232 8.28 -2.00 11.31
CA ILE A 232 7.45 -0.81 11.50
C ILE A 232 8.39 0.39 11.64
N ASP A 233 8.32 1.32 10.68
CA ASP A 233 9.26 2.45 10.58
C ASP A 233 8.55 3.80 10.58
N GLY A 234 8.80 4.59 11.63
CA GLY A 234 8.30 5.94 11.81
C GLY A 234 9.07 7.04 11.07
N SER A 235 10.09 6.72 10.26
CA SER A 235 10.97 7.71 9.64
C SER A 235 10.24 8.78 8.82
N SER A 236 9.15 8.39 8.16
CA SER A 236 8.33 9.26 7.32
C SER A 236 7.36 10.14 8.11
N ALA A 237 7.17 9.88 9.42
CA ALA A 237 6.31 10.64 10.32
C ALA A 237 7.07 11.00 11.62
N PRO A 238 8.05 11.93 11.57
CA PRO A 238 8.91 12.24 12.70
C PRO A 238 8.10 12.68 13.94
N GLY A 239 8.52 12.20 15.12
CA GLY A 239 7.85 12.49 16.39
C GLY A 239 6.55 11.70 16.62
N LEU A 240 6.21 10.74 15.77
CA LEU A 240 5.03 9.90 15.95
C LEU A 240 5.11 9.10 17.26
N THR A 241 4.02 9.15 18.02
CA THR A 241 3.88 8.47 19.30
C THR A 241 2.80 7.39 19.25
N ILE A 242 3.07 6.24 19.87
CA ILE A 242 2.10 5.16 20.10
C ILE A 242 1.89 5.04 21.62
N SER A 243 0.66 5.26 22.06
CA SER A 243 0.29 5.34 23.48
C SER A 243 -0.60 4.18 23.89
N GLY A 244 -0.22 3.46 24.96
CA GLY A 244 -1.07 2.46 25.63
C GLY A 244 -2.15 3.07 26.53
N ASN A 245 -2.25 4.40 26.55
CA ASN A 245 -3.27 5.18 27.26
C ASN A 245 -3.41 4.85 28.76
N ASN A 246 -2.31 4.45 29.42
CA ASN A 246 -2.26 3.98 30.80
C ASN A 246 -3.21 2.81 31.09
N SER A 247 -3.66 2.07 30.07
CA SER A 247 -4.72 1.06 30.20
C SER A 247 -4.33 -0.28 29.58
N THR A 248 -3.46 -0.27 28.58
CA THR A 248 -3.09 -1.49 27.85
C THR A 248 -1.60 -1.54 27.56
N ARG A 249 -1.07 -2.77 27.41
CA ARG A 249 0.22 -3.00 26.77
C ARG A 249 0.19 -2.44 25.35
N ILE A 250 1.30 -1.90 24.87
CA ILE A 250 1.33 -1.35 23.50
C ILE A 250 1.41 -2.47 22.47
N ILE A 251 2.42 -3.34 22.55
CA ILE A 251 2.65 -4.44 21.61
C ILE A 251 2.80 -5.77 22.35
N SER A 252 2.18 -6.82 21.79
CA SER A 252 2.42 -8.22 22.14
C SER A 252 2.93 -8.93 20.89
N LEU A 253 4.22 -9.22 20.85
CA LEU A 253 4.86 -10.01 19.78
C LEU A 253 4.72 -11.49 20.12
N LEU A 254 4.04 -12.27 19.29
CA LEU A 254 3.87 -13.71 19.48
C LEU A 254 5.17 -14.46 19.20
N ALA A 255 5.25 -15.69 19.69
CA ALA A 255 6.44 -16.53 19.60
C ALA A 255 6.86 -16.81 18.15
N ARG A 256 8.17 -16.94 17.94
CA ARG A 256 8.80 -17.27 16.63
C ARG A 256 8.56 -16.21 15.54
N ASN A 257 8.55 -14.95 15.93
CA ASN A 257 8.43 -13.82 15.00
C ASN A 257 9.47 -12.76 15.32
N ASP A 258 9.99 -12.13 14.27
CA ASP A 258 10.97 -11.06 14.38
C ASP A 258 10.32 -9.70 14.10
N LEU A 259 10.50 -8.77 15.04
CA LEU A 259 9.95 -7.42 14.95
C LEU A 259 11.07 -6.39 14.96
N THR A 260 11.08 -5.53 13.95
CA THR A 260 11.94 -4.34 13.92
C THR A 260 11.10 -3.08 14.06
N LEU A 261 11.42 -2.25 15.06
CA LEU A 261 10.77 -0.97 15.34
C LEU A 261 11.79 0.15 15.16
N ARG A 262 11.45 1.16 14.36
CA ARG A 262 12.36 2.28 14.06
C ARG A 262 11.65 3.62 14.21
N ASN A 263 12.36 4.62 14.72
CA ASN A 263 11.93 6.02 14.68
C ASN A 263 10.54 6.28 15.33
N LEU A 264 10.22 5.57 16.43
CA LEU A 264 8.92 5.65 17.10
C LEU A 264 9.07 5.96 18.59
N THR A 265 8.07 6.65 19.15
CA THR A 265 7.97 6.86 20.60
C THR A 265 6.85 6.01 21.19
N PHE A 266 7.13 5.20 22.21
CA PHE A 266 6.18 4.34 22.90
C PHE A 266 5.91 4.85 24.31
N ILE A 267 4.67 5.28 24.59
CA ILE A 267 4.32 5.87 25.89
C ILE A 267 3.15 5.21 26.60
N ASN A 268 3.12 5.36 27.92
CA ASN A 268 1.94 5.07 28.75
C ASN A 268 1.38 3.66 28.56
N GLY A 269 2.22 2.69 28.19
CA GLY A 269 1.86 1.27 28.16
C GLY A 269 1.71 0.73 29.57
N ARG A 270 0.59 0.06 29.86
CA ARG A 270 0.29 -0.43 31.21
C ARG A 270 -0.39 -1.80 31.19
N THR A 271 0.11 -2.73 32.00
CA THR A 271 -0.58 -3.99 32.32
C THR A 271 -1.16 -3.93 33.74
N SER A 272 -2.05 -4.84 34.11
CA SER A 272 -2.65 -4.90 35.47
C SER A 272 -2.63 -6.29 36.09
N GLN A 273 -2.36 -7.33 35.29
CA GLN A 273 -2.28 -8.71 35.73
C GLN A 273 -0.93 -9.02 36.38
N ARG A 274 -0.86 -10.10 37.16
CA ARG A 274 0.38 -10.65 37.74
C ARG A 274 0.91 -11.82 36.90
N GLY A 275 2.17 -12.21 37.12
CA GLY A 275 2.83 -13.29 36.38
C GLY A 275 3.01 -12.95 34.89
N GLU A 276 3.16 -13.97 34.04
CA GLU A 276 3.45 -13.80 32.61
C GLU A 276 2.44 -12.88 31.89
N ALA A 277 1.16 -12.97 32.26
CA ALA A 277 0.11 -12.17 31.64
C ALA A 277 0.28 -10.65 31.85
N GLY A 278 0.97 -10.25 32.93
CA GLY A 278 1.29 -8.86 33.25
C GLY A 278 2.67 -8.39 32.78
N ALA A 279 3.48 -9.25 32.16
CA ALA A 279 4.82 -8.89 31.70
C ALA A 279 4.78 -7.82 30.60
N GLY A 280 5.78 -6.93 30.58
CA GLY A 280 5.95 -5.91 29.52
C GLY A 280 4.87 -4.83 29.49
N GLY A 281 5.20 -3.62 29.95
CA GLY A 281 4.29 -2.46 29.91
C GLY A 281 4.16 -1.88 28.50
N ALA A 282 5.29 -1.68 27.82
CA ALA A 282 5.31 -1.28 26.41
C ALA A 282 5.16 -2.49 25.50
N ILE A 283 6.16 -3.37 25.52
CA ILE A 283 6.27 -4.51 24.62
C ILE A 283 6.45 -5.77 25.44
N LEU A 284 5.72 -6.83 25.08
CA LEU A 284 5.99 -8.21 25.49
C LEU A 284 6.47 -8.99 24.27
N THR A 285 7.60 -9.67 24.40
CA THR A 285 8.19 -10.52 23.36
C THR A 285 7.96 -11.99 23.66
N GLY A 286 7.38 -12.71 22.70
CA GLY A 286 7.21 -14.15 22.76
C GLY A 286 8.52 -14.93 22.74
N ARG A 287 8.44 -16.22 23.05
CA ARG A 287 9.61 -17.12 23.02
C ARG A 287 10.15 -17.27 21.60
N LEU A 288 11.48 -17.37 21.48
CA LEU A 288 12.17 -17.56 20.19
C LEU A 288 11.88 -16.44 19.18
N SER A 289 11.64 -15.23 19.66
CA SER A 289 11.38 -14.03 18.87
C SER A 289 12.54 -13.05 19.03
N ASN A 290 12.92 -12.33 17.96
CA ASN A 290 13.86 -11.22 18.06
C ASN A 290 13.11 -9.89 18.01
N LEU A 291 13.45 -8.98 18.93
CA LEU A 291 13.00 -7.60 18.89
C LEU A 291 14.20 -6.69 18.63
N THR A 292 14.19 -6.02 17.49
CA THR A 292 15.16 -4.98 17.14
C THR A 292 14.51 -3.62 17.30
N VAL A 293 15.15 -2.72 18.06
CA VAL A 293 14.66 -1.36 18.27
C VAL A 293 15.76 -0.35 17.93
N GLU A 294 15.46 0.55 17.01
CA GLU A 294 16.40 1.54 16.51
C GLU A 294 15.78 2.94 16.61
N ASN A 295 16.55 3.93 17.07
CA ASN A 295 16.13 5.34 17.13
C ASN A 295 14.73 5.56 17.74
N SER A 296 14.38 4.79 18.77
CA SER A 296 13.05 4.79 19.35
C SER A 296 13.12 5.05 20.86
N GLU A 297 12.05 5.63 21.41
CA GLU A 297 11.96 6.03 22.81
C GLU A 297 10.86 5.29 23.56
N PHE A 298 11.05 5.05 24.87
CA PHE A 298 10.08 4.41 25.74
C PHE A 298 9.88 5.24 27.01
N ASN A 299 8.70 5.82 27.19
CA ASN A 299 8.43 6.74 28.30
C ASN A 299 7.19 6.33 29.10
N ASN A 300 7.27 6.32 30.43
CA ASN A 300 6.12 6.06 31.34
C ASN A 300 5.40 4.73 31.12
N ASN A 301 6.12 3.68 30.73
CA ASN A 301 5.56 2.34 30.56
C ASN A 301 5.70 1.54 31.86
N VAL A 302 4.63 0.88 32.30
CA VAL A 302 4.57 0.19 33.61
C VAL A 302 4.03 -1.24 33.46
N ALA A 303 4.83 -2.23 33.84
CA ALA A 303 4.41 -3.63 33.94
C ALA A 303 4.03 -3.99 35.39
N PHE A 304 3.03 -4.86 35.56
CA PHE A 304 2.60 -5.39 36.86
C PHE A 304 2.84 -6.90 37.04
N GLY A 305 3.35 -7.57 36.00
CA GLY A 305 3.69 -8.99 36.01
C GLY A 305 5.17 -9.25 35.81
N GLU A 306 5.54 -10.53 35.96
CA GLU A 306 6.89 -11.06 35.80
C GLU A 306 6.98 -11.71 34.41
N GLY A 307 8.07 -11.45 33.68
CA GLY A 307 8.29 -11.93 32.31
C GLY A 307 9.42 -12.93 32.18
#